data_AF-X1NDL0-F1
#
_entry.id   AF-X1NDL0-F1
#
_cell.length_a   1.000
_cell.length_b   1.000
_cell.length_c   1.000
_cell.angle_alpha   90.00
_cell.angle_beta   90.00
_cell.angle_gamma   90.00
#
_symmetry.space_group_name_H-M   'P 1'
#
loop_
_entity.id
_entity.type
_entity.pdbx_description
1 polymer ?
#
loop_
_entity_poly.entity_id
_entity_poly.type
_entity_poly.pdbx_seq_one_letter_code
_entity_poly.pdbx_strand_id
1 'polypeptide(L)'
;FFKDGGLELNHKGYVITDEETMRTSLEGVFAAGDCATGPATVIQAVAAGRRAALSINQYVSGQPVTCIEKPFNCTKGELGEIDITDYKDVVRTPRTGMPVLSPKARKSNFDEIELGLTKEMAKKEAERCLACGCQDVFECELRKLATEYGVRGDRYTGHKHHFSISKDDHPYIIREPNKCISCGGCVRICSEVMGISALGFVGRGFDTAIKPSLDLPLWLTDCVSCGQCISVCPTGALTARVCLPKQGPWKTKTVSSVCPHCGIG
;
A
#
# COMPACT_ATOMS: atom_id res chain seq x y z
N PHE A 1 35.37 2.14 -16.45
CA PHE A 1 34.41 1.10 -16.87
C PHE A 1 33.40 1.66 -17.87
N PHE A 2 32.53 2.61 -17.52
CA PHE A 2 31.50 3.09 -18.46
C PHE A 2 31.98 4.10 -19.53
N LYS A 3 33.04 4.88 -19.26
CA LYS A 3 33.56 5.91 -20.19
C LYS A 3 34.06 5.35 -21.53
N ASP A 4 34.55 4.11 -21.53
CA ASP A 4 35.11 3.47 -22.72
C ASP A 4 34.04 2.72 -23.54
N GLY A 5 32.82 2.60 -22.99
CA GLY A 5 31.74 1.77 -23.54
C GLY A 5 30.69 2.54 -24.35
N GLY A 6 30.87 3.83 -24.60
CA GLY A 6 29.92 4.64 -25.38
C GLY A 6 28.64 5.08 -24.66
N LEU A 7 28.54 4.85 -23.34
CA LEU A 7 27.42 5.30 -22.52
C LEU A 7 27.62 6.76 -22.09
N GLU A 8 26.57 7.55 -22.27
CA GLU A 8 26.52 8.91 -21.74
C GLU A 8 26.39 8.90 -20.22
N LEU A 9 27.24 9.69 -19.57
CA LEU A 9 27.28 9.82 -18.11
C LEU A 9 26.96 11.26 -17.70
N ASN A 10 26.29 11.43 -16.57
CA ASN A 10 26.12 12.74 -15.97
C ASN A 10 27.42 13.24 -15.29
N HIS A 11 27.40 14.48 -14.78
CA HIS A 11 28.54 15.09 -14.11
C HIS A 11 29.06 14.32 -12.88
N LYS A 12 28.25 13.44 -12.29
CA LYS A 12 28.61 12.58 -11.15
C LYS A 12 29.13 11.20 -11.59
N GLY A 13 29.15 10.91 -12.89
CA GLY A 13 29.59 9.63 -13.45
C GLY A 13 28.53 8.53 -13.47
N TYR A 14 27.25 8.85 -13.23
CA TYR A 14 26.14 7.90 -13.37
C TYR A 14 25.65 7.83 -14.81
N VAL A 15 25.15 6.66 -15.21
CA VAL A 15 24.61 6.42 -16.55
C VAL A 15 23.33 7.21 -16.74
N ILE A 16 23.29 8.03 -17.80
CA ILE A 16 22.09 8.77 -18.17
C ILE A 16 21.07 7.76 -18.69
N THR A 17 19.87 7.80 -18.11
CA THR A 17 18.76 6.94 -18.46
C THR A 17 17.49 7.75 -18.60
N ASP A 18 16.60 7.29 -19.48
CA ASP A 18 15.21 7.73 -19.49
C ASP A 18 14.52 7.25 -18.18
N GLU A 19 13.94 8.17 -17.41
CA GLU A 19 13.42 7.88 -16.06
C GLU A 19 12.22 6.91 -16.06
N GLU A 20 11.52 6.80 -17.19
CA GLU A 20 10.32 6.01 -17.34
C GLU A 20 10.63 4.60 -17.86
N THR A 21 11.50 4.50 -18.86
CA THR A 21 11.84 3.27 -19.59
C THR A 21 13.20 2.68 -19.23
N MET A 22 14.02 3.39 -18.45
CA MET A 22 15.38 2.97 -18.06
C MET A 22 16.34 2.75 -19.24
N ARG A 23 15.99 3.26 -20.43
CA ARG A 23 16.83 3.18 -21.63
C ARG A 23 18.03 4.09 -21.48
N THR A 24 19.19 3.61 -21.90
CA THR A 24 20.40 4.44 -21.99
C THR A 24 20.55 5.04 -23.39
N SER A 25 21.62 5.80 -23.61
CA SER A 25 22.01 6.28 -24.94
C SER A 25 22.41 5.16 -25.92
N LEU A 26 22.69 3.95 -25.43
CA LEU A 26 22.97 2.80 -26.29
C LEU A 26 21.72 1.95 -26.51
N GLU A 27 21.48 1.60 -27.76
CA GLU A 27 20.39 0.72 -28.14
C GLU A 27 20.55 -0.67 -27.51
N GLY A 28 19.45 -1.21 -26.97
CA GLY A 28 19.44 -2.49 -26.27
C GLY A 28 20.09 -2.49 -24.89
N VAL A 29 20.61 -1.35 -24.40
CA VAL A 29 21.24 -1.23 -23.08
C VAL A 29 20.34 -0.42 -22.14
N PHE A 30 20.08 -1.02 -20.97
CA PHE A 30 19.25 -0.45 -19.91
C PHE A 30 20.06 -0.39 -18.61
N ALA A 31 19.83 0.64 -17.79
CA ALA A 31 20.50 0.80 -16.51
C ALA A 31 19.51 1.21 -15.41
N ALA A 32 19.74 0.74 -14.19
CA ALA A 32 18.86 0.99 -13.05
C ALA A 32 19.63 0.91 -11.72
N GLY A 33 19.06 1.51 -10.68
CA GLY A 33 19.67 1.54 -9.35
C GLY A 33 20.84 2.52 -9.28
N ASP A 34 21.79 2.25 -8.40
CA ASP A 34 22.85 3.20 -8.05
C ASP A 34 23.73 3.63 -9.23
N CYS A 35 23.91 2.76 -10.24
CA CYS A 35 24.67 3.12 -11.43
C CYS A 35 23.98 4.19 -12.30
N ALA A 36 22.66 4.36 -12.17
CA ALA A 36 21.86 5.32 -12.93
C ALA A 36 21.43 6.52 -12.08
N THR A 37 20.92 6.28 -10.86
CA THR A 37 20.35 7.33 -10.00
C THR A 37 21.29 7.78 -8.87
N GLY A 38 22.39 7.06 -8.63
CA GLY A 38 23.16 7.16 -7.40
C GLY A 38 22.48 6.48 -6.20
N PRO A 39 23.10 6.55 -5.00
CA PRO A 39 22.65 5.83 -3.82
C PRO A 39 21.20 6.14 -3.47
N ALA A 40 20.35 5.11 -3.49
CA ALA A 40 18.93 5.23 -3.18
C ALA A 40 18.51 4.25 -2.07
N THR A 41 17.26 4.38 -1.62
CA THR A 41 16.70 3.36 -0.72
C THR A 41 16.59 2.01 -1.45
N VAL A 42 16.68 0.90 -0.70
CA VAL A 42 16.51 -0.45 -1.26
C VAL A 42 15.19 -0.57 -2.05
N ILE A 43 14.11 0.07 -1.57
CA ILE A 43 12.80 0.07 -2.23
C ILE A 43 12.89 0.74 -3.60
N GLN A 44 13.55 1.89 -3.71
CA GLN A 44 13.75 2.60 -4.97
C GLN A 44 14.62 1.80 -5.93
N ALA A 45 15.69 1.16 -5.44
CA ALA A 45 16.55 0.30 -6.24
C ALA A 45 15.78 -0.89 -6.83
N VAL A 46 14.98 -1.58 -6.01
CA VAL A 46 14.10 -2.68 -6.46
C VAL A 46 13.06 -2.19 -7.47
N ALA A 47 12.45 -1.02 -7.24
CA ALA A 47 11.50 -0.42 -8.16
C ALA A 47 12.14 -0.04 -9.51
N ALA A 48 13.37 0.49 -9.49
CA ALA A 48 14.13 0.79 -10.72
C ALA A 48 14.47 -0.49 -11.48
N GLY A 49 14.97 -1.53 -10.79
CA GLY A 49 15.27 -2.82 -11.39
C GLY A 49 14.03 -3.46 -12.04
N ARG A 50 12.87 -3.38 -11.39
CA ARG A 50 11.60 -3.86 -11.96
C ARG A 50 11.21 -3.12 -13.24
N ARG A 51 11.37 -1.79 -13.28
CA ARG A 51 11.08 -0.98 -14.49
C ARG A 51 12.01 -1.35 -15.65
N ALA A 52 13.31 -1.48 -15.37
CA ALA A 52 14.28 -1.92 -16.37
C ALA A 52 13.94 -3.32 -16.89
N ALA A 53 13.65 -4.28 -16.02
CA ALA A 53 13.29 -5.65 -16.42
C ALA A 53 12.07 -5.70 -17.34
N LEU A 54 11.05 -4.90 -17.06
CA LEU A 54 9.85 -4.86 -17.91
C LEU A 54 10.11 -4.16 -19.25
N SER A 55 10.94 -3.12 -19.27
CA SER A 55 11.34 -2.42 -20.49
C SER A 55 12.23 -3.31 -21.38
N ILE A 56 13.15 -4.07 -20.78
CA ILE A 56 13.93 -5.12 -21.46
C ILE A 56 12.98 -6.18 -22.04
N ASN A 57 11.98 -6.62 -21.28
CA ASN A 57 11.01 -7.60 -21.78
C ASN A 57 10.24 -7.09 -22.99
N GLN A 58 9.78 -5.83 -22.99
CA GLN A 58 9.15 -5.21 -24.15
C GLN A 58 10.10 -5.19 -25.36
N TYR A 59 11.34 -4.74 -25.15
CA TYR A 59 12.36 -4.65 -26.20
C TYR A 59 12.66 -6.01 -26.83
N VAL A 60 12.96 -7.03 -26.01
CA VAL A 60 13.29 -8.38 -26.50
C VAL A 60 12.09 -9.07 -27.15
N SER A 61 10.86 -8.72 -26.74
CA SER A 61 9.63 -9.23 -27.35
C SER A 61 9.23 -8.50 -28.64
N GLY A 62 10.01 -7.52 -29.10
CA GLY A 62 9.68 -6.71 -30.28
C GLY A 62 8.50 -5.75 -30.07
N GLN A 63 8.09 -5.51 -28.82
CA GLN A 63 7.07 -4.53 -28.47
C GLN A 63 7.69 -3.13 -28.35
N PRO A 64 6.92 -2.06 -28.61
CA PRO A 64 7.39 -0.70 -28.34
C PRO A 64 7.71 -0.58 -26.84
N VAL A 65 8.91 -0.07 -26.52
CA VAL A 65 9.32 0.18 -25.14
C VAL A 65 8.60 1.42 -24.64
N THR A 66 7.62 1.23 -23.77
CA THR A 66 6.79 2.30 -23.21
C THR A 66 6.87 2.31 -21.69
N CYS A 67 6.67 3.49 -21.12
CA CYS A 67 6.47 3.63 -19.68
C CYS A 67 5.37 2.69 -19.19
N ILE A 68 5.59 2.13 -18.00
CA ILE A 68 4.59 1.33 -17.33
C ILE A 68 3.79 2.26 -16.44
N GLU A 69 2.50 2.29 -16.70
CA GLU A 69 1.55 3.10 -15.96
C GLU A 69 1.73 2.86 -14.45
N LYS A 70 2.08 3.93 -13.75
CA LYS A 70 2.19 3.91 -12.30
C LYS A 70 0.78 4.04 -11.75
N PRO A 71 0.26 3.02 -11.04
CA PRO A 71 -1.07 3.14 -10.47
C PRO A 71 -1.09 4.26 -9.45
N PHE A 72 -2.19 5.01 -9.42
CA PHE A 72 -2.44 6.00 -8.40
C PHE A 72 -2.38 5.34 -7.01
N ASN A 73 -1.66 5.96 -6.08
CA ASN A 73 -1.60 5.49 -4.71
C ASN A 73 -1.74 6.68 -3.77
N CYS A 74 -2.61 6.53 -2.77
CA CYS A 74 -2.67 7.45 -1.64
C CYS A 74 -1.64 7.01 -0.59
N THR A 75 -0.86 7.94 -0.07
CA THR A 75 0.06 7.71 1.05
C THR A 75 -0.54 8.29 2.33
N LYS A 76 -0.14 7.77 3.50
CA LYS A 76 -0.43 8.38 4.80
C LYS A 76 0.45 9.62 5.09
N GLY A 77 1.19 10.10 4.09
CA GLY A 77 2.21 11.14 4.26
C GLY A 77 3.61 10.59 4.54
N GLU A 78 4.52 11.50 4.82
CA GLU A 78 5.87 11.21 5.26
C GLU A 78 5.91 10.83 6.75
N LEU A 79 7.01 10.22 7.22
CA LEU A 79 7.12 9.78 8.62
C LEU A 79 6.94 10.92 9.63
N GLY A 80 7.31 12.16 9.28
CA GLY A 80 7.10 13.34 10.13
C GLY A 80 5.66 13.85 10.17
N GLU A 81 4.82 13.45 9.20
CA GLU A 81 3.41 13.85 9.10
C GLU A 81 2.46 12.82 9.77
N ILE A 82 2.97 11.62 10.05
CA ILE A 82 2.20 10.55 10.68
C ILE A 82 2.10 10.82 12.19
N ASP A 83 0.87 10.82 12.71
CA ASP A 83 0.64 10.87 14.15
C ASP A 83 1.13 9.57 14.81
N ILE A 84 2.19 9.67 15.62
CA ILE A 84 2.78 8.53 16.32
C ILE A 84 1.80 7.96 17.36
N THR A 85 0.85 8.76 17.85
CA THR A 85 -0.13 8.31 18.86
C THR A 85 -1.10 7.26 18.31
N ASP A 86 -1.31 7.20 17.00
CA ASP A 86 -2.07 6.13 16.32
C ASP A 86 -1.45 4.73 16.56
N TYR A 87 -0.15 4.68 16.86
CA TYR A 87 0.59 3.43 17.07
C TYR A 87 1.02 3.23 18.53
N LYS A 88 0.43 3.96 19.48
CA LYS A 88 0.80 3.88 20.90
C LYS A 88 0.69 2.48 21.50
N ASP A 89 -0.25 1.68 21.01
CA ASP A 89 -0.50 0.31 21.48
C ASP A 89 0.44 -0.72 20.82
N VAL A 90 1.23 -0.30 19.83
CA VAL A 90 2.19 -1.19 19.17
C VAL A 90 3.44 -1.33 20.02
N VAL A 91 3.69 -2.54 20.50
CA VAL A 91 4.89 -2.87 21.26
C VAL A 91 6.12 -2.75 20.36
N ARG A 92 7.08 -1.90 20.76
CA ARG A 92 8.34 -1.74 20.04
C ARG A 92 9.24 -2.96 20.27
N THR A 93 9.41 -3.76 19.22
CA THR A 93 10.35 -4.89 19.22
C THR A 93 11.67 -4.48 18.54
N PRO A 94 12.84 -4.79 19.14
CA PRO A 94 14.13 -4.52 18.52
C PRO A 94 14.30 -5.30 17.21
N ARG A 95 15.10 -4.74 16.29
CA ARG A 95 15.45 -5.41 15.03
C ARG A 95 16.25 -6.67 15.32
N THR A 96 15.98 -7.72 14.54
CA THR A 96 16.80 -8.92 14.58
C THR A 96 18.17 -8.59 13.97
N GLY A 97 19.25 -8.83 14.71
CA GLY A 97 20.61 -8.63 14.19
C GLY A 97 20.92 -9.65 13.08
N MET A 98 21.63 -9.19 12.04
CA MET A 98 22.12 -10.09 10.98
C MET A 98 23.12 -11.08 11.59
N PRO A 99 22.92 -12.40 11.46
CA PRO A 99 23.93 -13.39 11.78
C PRO A 99 25.18 -13.12 10.96
N VAL A 100 26.30 -13.02 11.64
CA VAL A 100 27.57 -12.77 10.98
C VAL A 100 28.60 -13.80 11.42
N LEU A 101 29.48 -14.15 10.49
CA LEU A 101 30.59 -15.05 10.78
C LEU A 101 31.42 -14.51 11.96
N SER A 102 31.96 -15.38 12.81
CA SER A 102 32.77 -14.89 13.95
C SER A 102 34.04 -14.15 13.46
N PRO A 103 34.51 -13.09 14.15
CA PRO A 103 35.70 -12.36 13.73
C PRO A 103 36.97 -13.21 13.57
N LYS A 104 37.08 -14.33 14.29
CA LYS A 104 38.21 -15.26 14.16
C LYS A 104 38.18 -16.00 12.82
N ALA A 105 37.00 -16.46 12.39
CA ALA A 105 36.84 -17.21 11.15
C ALA A 105 37.04 -16.32 9.91
N ARG A 106 36.64 -15.04 9.97
CA ARG A 106 36.80 -14.07 8.87
C ARG A 106 38.24 -13.77 8.46
N LYS A 107 39.24 -14.13 9.26
CA LYS A 107 40.64 -13.77 9.01
C LYS A 107 41.31 -14.67 7.97
N SER A 108 40.81 -15.89 7.79
CA SER A 108 41.51 -16.94 7.06
C SER A 108 40.72 -17.48 5.87
N ASN A 109 39.56 -16.91 5.56
CA ASN A 109 38.72 -17.31 4.44
C ASN A 109 38.12 -16.10 3.73
N PHE A 110 37.55 -16.35 2.56
CA PHE A 110 36.75 -15.41 1.78
C PHE A 110 35.27 -15.81 1.80
N ASP A 111 34.85 -16.50 2.87
CA ASP A 111 33.48 -16.95 3.02
C ASP A 111 32.55 -15.75 3.26
N GLU A 112 31.27 -15.92 2.94
CA GLU A 112 30.26 -14.89 3.15
C GLU A 112 30.18 -14.48 4.63
N ILE A 113 30.29 -13.17 4.89
CA ILE A 113 30.32 -12.64 6.25
C ILE A 113 28.92 -12.53 6.82
N GLU A 114 27.95 -12.07 6.02
CA GLU A 114 26.54 -11.92 6.39
C GLU A 114 25.81 -13.21 6.04
N LEU A 115 25.53 -14.06 7.02
CA LEU A 115 25.03 -15.43 6.78
C LEU A 115 23.54 -15.46 6.43
N GLY A 116 22.90 -14.29 6.31
CA GLY A 116 21.46 -14.16 6.15
C GLY A 116 20.66 -14.49 7.41
N LEU A 117 19.36 -14.17 7.37
CA LEU A 117 18.42 -14.55 8.43
C LEU A 117 17.96 -15.99 8.22
N THR A 118 17.88 -16.77 9.31
CA THR A 118 17.17 -18.06 9.25
C THR A 118 15.68 -17.82 8.96
N LYS A 119 14.97 -18.87 8.50
CA LYS A 119 13.53 -18.80 8.25
C LYS A 119 12.73 -18.28 9.46
N GLU A 120 13.11 -18.69 10.67
CA GLU A 120 12.46 -18.28 11.92
C GLU A 120 12.74 -16.80 12.25
N MET A 121 13.99 -16.38 12.09
CA MET A 121 14.39 -14.98 12.28
C MET A 121 13.69 -14.06 11.27
N ALA A 122 13.62 -14.48 10.00
CA ALA A 122 12.94 -13.75 8.95
C ALA A 122 11.43 -13.61 9.22
N LYS A 123 10.77 -14.67 9.71
CA LYS A 123 9.35 -14.61 10.12
C LYS A 123 9.15 -13.63 11.27
N LYS A 124 9.96 -13.73 12.33
CA LYS A 124 9.91 -12.82 13.48
C LYS A 124 10.13 -11.36 13.08
N GLU A 125 11.04 -11.12 12.14
CA GLU A 125 11.30 -9.79 11.58
C GLU A 125 10.09 -9.28 10.78
N ALA A 126 9.45 -10.13 9.98
CA ALA A 126 8.25 -9.77 9.20
C ALA A 126 7.02 -9.48 10.09
N GLU A 127 6.91 -10.13 11.25
CA GLU A 127 5.84 -9.87 12.23
C GLU A 127 5.86 -8.42 12.73
N ARG A 128 7.04 -7.78 12.79
CA ARG A 128 7.21 -6.37 13.22
C ARG A 128 6.60 -5.33 12.28
N CYS A 129 6.21 -5.70 11.05
CA CYS A 129 5.58 -4.76 10.11
C CYS A 129 4.24 -4.22 10.67
N LEU A 130 4.01 -2.92 10.54
CA LEU A 130 2.81 -2.23 11.08
C LEU A 130 1.52 -2.48 10.29
N ALA A 131 1.56 -3.32 9.25
CA ALA A 131 0.40 -3.63 8.40
C ALA A 131 -0.32 -2.38 7.84
N CYS A 132 0.42 -1.29 7.57
CA CYS A 132 -0.14 0.00 7.16
C CYS A 132 -0.70 0.04 5.73
N GLY A 133 -0.62 -1.07 4.99
CA GLY A 133 -1.13 -1.17 3.62
C GLY A 133 -2.65 -1.05 3.57
N CYS A 134 -3.18 -0.44 2.51
CA CYS A 134 -4.61 -0.46 2.27
C CYS A 134 -5.06 -1.90 1.96
N GLN A 135 -6.17 -2.36 2.55
CA GLN A 135 -6.70 -3.71 2.29
C GLN A 135 -7.37 -3.80 0.93
N ASP A 136 -7.89 -2.69 0.42
CA ASP A 136 -8.73 -2.62 -0.77
C ASP A 136 -7.93 -2.28 -2.05
N VAL A 137 -6.61 -2.46 -2.04
CA VAL A 137 -5.72 -2.00 -3.13
C VAL A 137 -6.12 -2.56 -4.50
N PHE A 138 -6.65 -3.78 -4.55
CA PHE A 138 -6.97 -4.44 -5.82
C PHE A 138 -8.36 -4.11 -6.37
N GLU A 139 -9.31 -3.67 -5.52
CA GLU A 139 -10.71 -3.45 -5.89
C GLU A 139 -11.14 -1.97 -5.75
N CYS A 140 -10.30 -1.13 -5.14
CA CYS A 140 -10.56 0.30 -4.96
C CYS A 140 -10.85 1.02 -6.29
N GLU A 141 -12.10 1.44 -6.46
CA GLU A 141 -12.57 2.17 -7.64
C GLU A 141 -11.91 3.53 -7.77
N LEU A 142 -11.72 4.25 -6.65
CA LEU A 142 -11.03 5.55 -6.66
C LEU A 142 -9.62 5.40 -7.25
N ARG A 143 -8.89 4.34 -6.85
CA ARG A 143 -7.55 4.07 -7.35
C ARG A 143 -7.56 3.75 -8.84
N LYS A 144 -8.51 2.93 -9.30
CA LYS A 144 -8.68 2.60 -10.71
C LYS A 144 -8.94 3.85 -11.55
N LEU A 145 -9.99 4.61 -11.19
CA LEU A 145 -10.40 5.80 -11.93
C LEU A 145 -9.34 6.91 -11.89
N ALA A 146 -8.70 7.14 -10.74
CA ALA A 146 -7.64 8.13 -10.63
C ALA A 146 -6.42 7.78 -11.49
N THR A 147 -6.12 6.49 -11.64
CA THR A 147 -5.08 6.00 -12.57
C THR A 147 -5.50 6.28 -14.01
N GLU A 148 -6.70 5.83 -14.40
CA GLU A 148 -7.24 5.97 -15.76
C GLU A 148 -7.33 7.42 -16.24
N TYR A 149 -7.78 8.33 -15.38
CA TYR A 149 -7.87 9.76 -15.70
C TYR A 149 -6.55 10.53 -15.51
N GLY A 150 -5.45 9.85 -15.15
CA GLY A 150 -4.13 10.48 -14.98
C GLY A 150 -4.10 11.54 -13.86
N VAL A 151 -4.87 11.35 -12.80
CA VAL A 151 -4.99 12.32 -11.70
C VAL A 151 -3.66 12.47 -10.97
N ARG A 152 -3.23 13.72 -10.79
CA ARG A 152 -2.03 14.08 -10.02
C ARG A 152 -2.44 14.75 -8.70
N GLY A 153 -1.85 14.29 -7.60
CA GLY A 153 -2.20 14.70 -6.23
C GLY A 153 -1.61 16.03 -5.76
N ASP A 154 -0.98 16.78 -6.65
CA ASP A 154 -0.21 18.00 -6.40
C ASP A 154 -0.98 19.29 -6.76
N ARG A 155 -2.09 19.19 -7.49
CA ARG A 155 -2.85 20.36 -7.98
C ARG A 155 -3.47 21.20 -6.86
N TYR A 156 -3.92 20.57 -5.78
CA TYR A 156 -4.65 21.25 -4.70
C TYR A 156 -3.90 21.10 -3.38
N THR A 157 -3.55 22.24 -2.79
CA THR A 157 -2.93 22.35 -1.48
C THR A 157 -3.93 22.89 -0.46
N GLY A 158 -3.80 22.48 0.80
CA GLY A 158 -4.65 22.99 1.88
C GLY A 158 -4.72 22.02 3.05
N HIS A 159 -5.59 22.35 4.00
CA HIS A 159 -5.88 21.46 5.12
C HIS A 159 -6.50 20.16 4.60
N LYS A 160 -6.06 19.04 5.17
CA LYS A 160 -6.62 17.72 4.96
C LYS A 160 -7.32 17.30 6.25
N HIS A 161 -8.42 16.59 6.13
CA HIS A 161 -9.01 15.96 7.31
C HIS A 161 -8.07 14.91 7.86
N HIS A 162 -7.89 14.96 9.17
CA HIS A 162 -7.25 13.90 9.92
C HIS A 162 -8.19 13.52 11.06
N PHE A 163 -8.88 12.41 10.90
CA PHE A 163 -9.63 11.78 11.95
C PHE A 163 -8.69 10.84 12.69
N SER A 164 -8.71 10.91 14.02
CA SER A 164 -8.06 9.89 14.82
C SER A 164 -8.61 8.53 14.43
N ILE A 165 -7.75 7.52 14.37
CA ILE A 165 -8.16 6.15 14.12
C ILE A 165 -8.87 5.67 15.39
N SER A 166 -10.15 6.05 15.54
CA SER A 166 -10.97 5.62 16.65
C SER A 166 -11.06 4.10 16.62
N LYS A 167 -10.81 3.45 17.75
CA LYS A 167 -11.06 2.02 17.95
C LYS A 167 -12.56 1.76 17.91
N ASP A 168 -13.16 1.78 16.72
CA ASP A 168 -14.45 1.14 16.51
C ASP A 168 -14.16 -0.37 16.56
N ASP A 169 -14.37 -0.95 17.73
CA ASP A 169 -14.07 -2.35 18.05
C ASP A 169 -15.10 -3.32 17.44
N HIS A 170 -15.77 -2.90 16.37
CA HIS A 170 -16.70 -3.74 15.65
C HIS A 170 -16.01 -5.05 15.22
N PRO A 171 -16.61 -6.22 15.57
CA PRO A 171 -15.95 -7.52 15.41
C PRO A 171 -15.69 -7.89 13.96
N TYR A 172 -16.50 -7.38 13.03
CA TYR A 172 -16.45 -7.74 11.60
C TYR A 172 -16.12 -6.60 10.65
N ILE A 173 -16.14 -5.33 11.10
CA ILE A 173 -16.06 -4.16 10.22
C ILE A 173 -14.93 -3.28 10.72
N ILE A 174 -14.04 -2.88 9.81
CA ILE A 174 -12.98 -1.92 10.05
C ILE A 174 -13.38 -0.62 9.38
N ARG A 175 -13.19 0.49 10.09
CA ARG A 175 -13.48 1.83 9.60
C ARG A 175 -12.21 2.65 9.58
N GLU A 176 -11.92 3.24 8.44
CA GLU A 176 -10.82 4.17 8.23
C GLU A 176 -11.39 5.44 7.59
N PRO A 177 -11.93 6.37 8.41
CA PRO A 177 -12.63 7.57 7.90
C PRO A 177 -11.72 8.48 7.07
N ASN A 178 -10.40 8.43 7.28
CA ASN A 178 -9.41 9.16 6.50
C ASN A 178 -9.36 8.75 5.00
N LYS A 179 -9.94 7.61 4.64
CA LYS A 179 -10.09 7.16 3.24
C LYS A 179 -11.45 7.52 2.65
N CYS A 180 -12.37 8.06 3.45
CA CYS A 180 -13.72 8.35 3.00
C CYS A 180 -13.74 9.57 2.06
N ILE A 181 -14.45 9.46 0.95
CA ILE A 181 -14.70 10.55 0.00
C ILE A 181 -16.11 11.15 0.16
N SER A 182 -16.80 10.83 1.27
CA SER A 182 -18.15 11.33 1.58
C SER A 182 -19.20 11.08 0.48
N CYS A 183 -19.06 10.00 -0.30
CA CYS A 183 -20.00 9.66 -1.38
C CYS A 183 -21.39 9.24 -0.89
N GLY A 184 -21.53 8.89 0.39
CA GLY A 184 -22.81 8.49 0.99
C GLY A 184 -23.32 7.10 0.62
N GLY A 185 -22.58 6.30 -0.15
CA GLY A 185 -23.01 4.95 -0.55
C GLY A 185 -23.35 4.05 0.65
N CYS A 186 -22.52 4.08 1.70
CA CYS A 186 -22.75 3.31 2.92
C CYS A 186 -23.95 3.81 3.75
N VAL A 187 -24.25 5.11 3.72
CA VAL A 187 -25.42 5.69 4.40
C VAL A 187 -26.70 5.28 3.65
N ARG A 188 -26.70 5.44 2.32
CA ARG A 188 -27.82 5.10 1.46
C ARG A 188 -28.16 3.61 1.51
N ILE A 189 -27.18 2.72 1.38
CA ILE A 189 -27.46 1.27 1.43
C ILE A 189 -28.00 0.85 2.80
N CYS A 190 -27.52 1.46 3.88
CA CYS A 190 -27.97 1.15 5.24
C CYS A 190 -29.40 1.65 5.52
N SER A 191 -29.79 2.76 4.91
CA SER A 191 -31.12 3.36 5.09
C SER A 191 -32.14 2.82 4.08
N GLU A 192 -31.83 2.87 2.78
CA GLU A 192 -32.75 2.56 1.69
C GLU A 192 -32.96 1.05 1.50
N VAL A 193 -31.91 0.23 1.65
CA VAL A 193 -31.98 -1.21 1.40
C VAL A 193 -32.14 -2.00 2.70
N MET A 194 -31.34 -1.69 3.72
CA MET A 194 -31.41 -2.42 4.99
C MET A 194 -32.48 -1.87 5.95
N GLY A 195 -32.90 -0.61 5.82
CA GLY A 195 -33.89 0.02 6.70
C GLY A 195 -33.41 0.31 8.13
N ILE A 196 -32.10 0.29 8.39
CA ILE A 196 -31.52 0.40 9.74
C ILE A 196 -31.07 1.84 10.03
N SER A 197 -30.45 2.50 9.04
CA SER A 197 -29.88 3.84 9.21
C SER A 197 -28.84 3.96 10.35
N ALA A 198 -28.00 2.94 10.53
CA ALA A 198 -26.94 2.91 11.55
C ALA A 198 -25.77 3.88 11.25
N LEU A 199 -25.63 4.35 10.01
CA LEU A 199 -24.61 5.30 9.58
C LEU A 199 -25.26 6.57 9.03
N GLY A 200 -24.69 7.73 9.36
CA GLY A 200 -25.16 9.02 8.88
C GLY A 200 -24.04 10.03 8.67
N PHE A 201 -24.38 11.11 7.98
CA PHE A 201 -23.53 12.29 7.88
C PHE A 201 -23.63 13.10 9.18
N VAL A 202 -22.50 13.36 9.81
CA VAL A 202 -22.38 14.17 11.02
C VAL A 202 -21.43 15.33 10.76
N GLY A 203 -21.76 16.52 11.28
CA GLY A 203 -21.02 17.74 11.00
C GLY A 203 -21.51 18.46 9.75
N ARG A 204 -20.82 19.53 9.34
CA ARG A 204 -21.18 20.35 8.17
C ARG A 204 -19.94 20.83 7.43
N GLY A 205 -20.06 20.95 6.11
CA GLY A 205 -19.04 21.53 5.25
C GLY A 205 -17.80 20.65 5.20
N PHE A 206 -16.63 21.24 5.48
CA PHE A 206 -15.36 20.53 5.54
C PHE A 206 -15.47 19.41 6.58
N ASP A 207 -15.87 19.72 7.82
CA ASP A 207 -15.85 18.77 8.95
C ASP A 207 -16.94 17.66 8.90
N THR A 208 -17.58 17.44 7.75
CA THR A 208 -18.55 16.36 7.58
C THR A 208 -17.84 15.00 7.58
N ALA A 209 -18.28 14.12 8.47
CA ALA A 209 -17.79 12.75 8.60
C ALA A 209 -18.95 11.75 8.61
N ILE A 210 -18.71 10.54 8.08
CA ILE A 210 -19.66 9.44 8.21
C ILE A 210 -19.42 8.76 9.56
N LYS A 211 -20.41 8.85 10.46
CA LYS A 211 -20.35 8.34 11.83
C LYS A 211 -21.58 7.49 12.15
N PRO A 212 -21.49 6.57 13.12
CA PRO A 212 -22.68 5.89 13.62
C PRO A 212 -23.65 6.86 14.29
N SER A 213 -24.88 6.41 14.46
CA SER A 213 -25.90 7.11 15.25
C SER A 213 -25.37 7.49 16.63
N LEU A 214 -25.64 8.74 17.03
CA LEU A 214 -25.26 9.31 18.33
C LEU A 214 -23.75 9.31 18.64
N ASP A 215 -22.89 9.18 17.61
CA ASP A 215 -21.42 9.06 17.77
C ASP A 215 -21.01 7.89 18.68
N LEU A 216 -21.89 6.89 18.81
CA LEU A 216 -21.59 5.63 19.48
C LEU A 216 -20.69 4.77 18.59
N PRO A 217 -19.92 3.82 19.16
CA PRO A 217 -19.24 2.82 18.33
C PRO A 217 -20.27 1.97 17.55
N LEU A 218 -19.95 1.56 16.32
CA LEU A 218 -20.94 0.98 15.39
C LEU A 218 -21.62 -0.27 15.95
N TRP A 219 -20.90 -1.10 16.70
CA TRP A 219 -21.42 -2.32 17.33
C TRP A 219 -22.47 -2.09 18.44
N LEU A 220 -22.62 -0.85 18.94
CA LEU A 220 -23.59 -0.45 19.97
C LEU A 220 -24.80 0.26 19.36
N THR A 221 -24.80 0.43 18.04
CA THR A 221 -25.94 0.97 17.28
C THR A 221 -26.80 -0.18 16.77
N ASP A 222 -27.88 0.15 16.05
CA ASP A 222 -28.78 -0.82 15.39
C ASP A 222 -28.11 -1.61 14.23
N CYS A 223 -26.79 -1.45 14.02
CA CYS A 223 -26.05 -2.19 13.01
C CYS A 223 -26.11 -3.71 13.24
N VAL A 224 -26.77 -4.42 12.33
CA VAL A 224 -26.87 -5.89 12.35
C VAL A 224 -25.66 -6.61 11.71
N SER A 225 -24.56 -5.91 11.43
CA SER A 225 -23.36 -6.48 10.81
C SER A 225 -23.56 -7.11 9.42
N CYS A 226 -24.53 -6.64 8.62
CA CYS A 226 -24.84 -7.22 7.31
C CYS A 226 -23.74 -7.06 6.23
N GLY A 227 -22.74 -6.20 6.45
CA GLY A 227 -21.62 -6.00 5.52
C GLY A 227 -21.95 -5.22 4.24
N GLN A 228 -23.19 -4.78 4.01
CA GLN A 228 -23.56 -4.04 2.80
C GLN A 228 -22.85 -2.69 2.66
N CYS A 229 -22.45 -2.08 3.78
CA CYS A 229 -21.66 -0.86 3.75
C CYS A 229 -20.23 -1.09 3.24
N ILE A 230 -19.67 -2.30 3.39
CA ILE A 230 -18.37 -2.69 2.87
C ILE A 230 -18.44 -2.91 1.36
N SER A 231 -19.48 -3.61 0.89
CA SER A 231 -19.63 -3.94 -0.55
C SER A 231 -19.77 -2.72 -1.45
N VAL A 232 -20.32 -1.61 -0.93
CA VAL A 232 -20.51 -0.37 -1.70
C VAL A 232 -19.43 0.68 -1.47
N CYS A 233 -18.41 0.41 -0.64
CA CYS A 233 -17.38 1.40 -0.34
C CYS A 233 -16.33 1.46 -1.46
N PRO A 234 -16.18 2.58 -2.19
CA PRO A 234 -15.29 2.63 -3.36
C PRO A 234 -13.81 2.88 -3.01
N THR A 235 -13.49 3.10 -1.73
CA THR A 235 -12.16 3.56 -1.28
C THR A 235 -11.53 2.68 -0.19
N GLY A 236 -12.22 1.62 0.24
CA GLY A 236 -11.78 0.83 1.39
C GLY A 236 -11.75 1.62 2.70
N ALA A 237 -12.61 2.65 2.83
CA ALA A 237 -12.88 3.32 4.10
C ALA A 237 -13.68 2.42 5.06
N LEU A 238 -14.44 1.47 4.51
CA LEU A 238 -15.10 0.39 5.23
C LEU A 238 -14.60 -0.93 4.64
N THR A 239 -14.00 -1.78 5.47
CA THR A 239 -13.49 -3.08 5.04
C THR A 239 -13.86 -4.18 6.03
N ALA A 240 -13.84 -5.43 5.57
CA ALA A 240 -14.06 -6.57 6.44
C ALA A 240 -12.88 -6.79 7.38
N ARG A 241 -13.15 -7.07 8.65
CA ARG A 241 -12.16 -7.57 9.59
C ARG A 241 -11.91 -9.04 9.31
N VAL A 242 -10.87 -9.33 8.54
CA VAL A 242 -10.46 -10.71 8.26
C VAL A 242 -9.70 -11.28 9.47
N CYS A 243 -10.02 -12.51 9.88
CA CYS A 243 -9.34 -13.25 10.94
C CYS A 243 -7.96 -13.78 10.50
N LEU A 244 -7.11 -12.90 9.98
CA LEU A 244 -5.71 -13.20 9.69
C LEU A 244 -4.81 -12.59 10.76
N PRO A 245 -3.69 -13.26 11.13
CA PRO A 245 -2.73 -12.70 12.08
C PRO A 245 -2.22 -11.32 11.67
N LYS A 246 -2.16 -11.06 10.36
CA LYS A 246 -1.77 -9.77 9.80
C LYS A 246 -2.73 -9.39 8.68
N GLN A 247 -3.29 -8.19 8.80
CA GLN A 247 -4.12 -7.61 7.76
C GLN A 247 -3.24 -7.15 6.59
N GLY A 248 -3.77 -7.26 5.37
CA GLY A 248 -3.06 -6.85 4.17
C GLY A 248 -3.88 -7.08 2.91
N PRO A 249 -3.51 -6.43 1.79
CA PRO A 249 -4.08 -6.70 0.49
C PRO A 249 -3.52 -8.03 -0.02
N TRP A 250 -4.11 -9.13 0.43
CA TRP A 250 -3.75 -10.46 -0.01
C TRP A 250 -4.48 -10.77 -1.31
N LYS A 251 -3.76 -11.23 -2.35
CA LYS A 251 -4.42 -11.74 -3.55
C LYS A 251 -5.14 -13.03 -3.21
N THR A 252 -6.46 -12.98 -3.20
CA THR A 252 -7.33 -14.13 -2.99
C THR A 252 -7.73 -14.75 -4.32
N LYS A 253 -8.20 -16.00 -4.27
CA LYS A 253 -8.89 -16.64 -5.40
C LYS A 253 -10.38 -16.58 -5.12
N THR A 254 -11.14 -16.02 -6.04
CA THR A 254 -12.60 -15.97 -5.93
C THR A 254 -13.18 -17.33 -6.33
N VAL A 255 -13.98 -17.91 -5.43
CA VAL A 255 -14.71 -19.16 -5.68
C VAL A 255 -16.17 -18.91 -5.37
N SER A 256 -17.04 -19.16 -6.34
CA SER A 256 -18.48 -19.01 -6.15
C SER A 256 -19.01 -20.13 -5.24
N SER A 257 -19.85 -19.77 -4.27
CA SER A 257 -20.54 -20.69 -3.37
C SER A 257 -21.89 -20.09 -2.97
N VAL A 258 -22.75 -20.92 -2.39
CA VAL A 258 -24.03 -20.50 -1.78
C VAL A 258 -23.89 -20.43 -0.26
N CYS A 259 -24.72 -19.61 0.38
CA CYS A 259 -24.71 -19.49 1.84
C CYS A 259 -25.38 -20.71 2.50
N PRO A 260 -24.69 -21.46 3.39
CA PRO A 260 -25.30 -22.63 4.04
C PRO A 260 -26.15 -22.26 5.27
N HIS A 261 -26.20 -20.99 5.66
CA HIS A 261 -26.79 -20.57 6.94
C HIS A 261 -28.30 -20.34 6.90
N CYS A 262 -28.89 -20.01 5.75
CA CYS A 262 -30.32 -19.76 5.63
C CYS A 262 -30.87 -20.29 4.30
N GLY A 263 -32.19 -20.44 4.20
CA GLY A 263 -32.86 -21.01 3.02
C GLY A 263 -32.98 -20.09 1.81
N ILE A 264 -32.32 -18.93 1.82
CA ILE A 264 -32.38 -17.94 0.71
C ILE A 264 -31.43 -18.34 -0.43
N GLY A 265 -30.40 -19.15 -0.14
CA GLY A 265 -29.35 -19.52 -1.09
C GLY A 265 -28.22 -18.50 -1.16
#